data_AF-Q962N7-F1
#
_entry.id   AF-Q962N7-F1
#
_cell.length_a   1.000
_cell.length_b   1.000
_cell.length_c   1.000
_cell.angle_alpha   90.00
_cell.angle_beta   90.00
_cell.angle_gamma   90.00
#
_symmetry.space_group_name_H-M   'P 1'
#
loop_
_entity.id
_entity.type
_entity.pdbx_description
1 polymer ?
#
loop_
_entity_poly.entity_id
_entity_poly.type
_entity_poly.pdbx_seq_one_letter_code
_entity_poly.pdbx_strand_id
1 'polypeptide(L)'
;MLHNHNVEEEEDIKKTDEVLMNDEKIKNDFHLEIGEYSKNHKCDDPLNNNKTDHCDKERKDICLELLKTCDALKNIGNKYFKENNYIISLRYYTEAIDLIKKSFEQCPNNVTDIDNENNTNNLHDDVEVDDEDKELFKEYYNKSAISKKSDFISIKETDLHIYYTNRSFCHIKLENYGTAIEDIDEAIKINPYYAKAYYRKGCSYLLLSDLKRASECFQKVLKLTKDKNSELKLKQCKKLIFEQQFQKAIELEQKMPYYETLVLDSLKIENMEAPIYDRNNLNLDFLKKVADYISIPNNKLNKKCVCAIVLDVIKLLKELPTLVYLNLEEDETLTICGDVHGQYYDLLNIMKINGYPSEKNSYLFNGDFVDRGSFSVEVIIFLYLAKLTFPNNVYLTRGNHETDNMNKIYGFLGELQEKYDEKMHVLFSDSFKFLPLAYVLNKNIFICHGGIPSKTDTTLEDIEKIDRIKEPLDEGVMTDLLWSDPNEEKGFKPSKRGIGFSFGTDITENFLKINNLSLIIRSHEVRDEGYSLEQNGQLYTVFSAPNYCDIMKNKGAFLKFKGNSIKPECVTFTEVEHPNVPSLKYAHNLYQNI
;
A
#
# COMPACT_ATOMS: atom_id res chain seq x y z
N MET A 1 43.15 30.44 -10.40
CA MET A 1 43.47 29.31 -11.30
C MET A 1 42.30 28.34 -11.36
N LEU A 2 41.13 28.81 -11.78
CA LEU A 2 39.90 28.00 -11.92
C LEU A 2 39.10 28.59 -13.10
N HIS A 3 39.68 28.48 -14.30
CA HIS A 3 39.03 28.84 -15.55
C HIS A 3 39.35 27.89 -16.72
N ASN A 4 39.99 26.74 -16.44
CA ASN A 4 40.47 25.81 -17.47
C ASN A 4 40.03 24.34 -17.25
N HIS A 5 38.99 24.05 -16.46
CA HIS A 5 38.47 22.68 -16.31
C HIS A 5 37.12 22.41 -16.98
N ASN A 6 36.51 23.39 -17.67
CA ASN A 6 35.23 23.21 -18.36
C ASN A 6 35.36 22.96 -19.87
N VAL A 7 36.56 22.66 -20.38
CA VAL A 7 36.78 22.43 -21.82
C VAL A 7 37.17 20.97 -22.13
N GLU A 8 37.61 20.20 -21.13
CA GLU A 8 37.97 18.78 -21.33
C GLU A 8 36.78 17.82 -21.15
N GLU A 9 35.68 18.20 -20.47
CA GLU A 9 34.49 17.35 -20.34
C GLU A 9 33.50 17.45 -21.53
N GLU A 10 33.58 18.51 -22.35
CA GLU A 10 32.74 18.65 -23.56
C GLU A 10 33.31 17.95 -24.81
N GLU A 11 34.60 17.56 -24.80
CA GLU A 11 35.22 16.80 -25.89
C GLU A 11 35.09 15.28 -25.73
N ASP A 12 34.92 14.76 -24.51
CA ASP A 12 34.70 13.32 -24.29
C ASP A 12 33.23 12.90 -24.52
N ILE A 13 32.26 13.82 -24.37
CA ILE A 13 30.85 13.56 -24.70
C ILE A 13 30.64 13.53 -26.22
N LYS A 14 31.41 14.31 -27.00
CA LYS A 14 31.35 14.29 -28.47
C LYS A 14 32.03 13.06 -29.10
N LYS A 15 32.99 12.43 -28.42
CA LYS A 15 33.64 11.18 -28.90
C LYS A 15 32.84 9.91 -28.60
N THR A 16 31.90 9.94 -27.66
CA THR A 16 30.94 8.83 -27.46
C THR A 16 29.73 8.90 -28.40
N ASP A 17 29.39 10.07 -28.94
CA ASP A 17 28.27 10.25 -29.87
C ASP A 17 28.62 9.92 -31.34
N GLU A 18 29.92 9.84 -31.70
CA GLU A 18 30.38 9.44 -33.05
C GLU A 18 30.61 7.93 -33.24
N VAL A 19 30.44 7.11 -32.19
CA VAL A 19 30.49 5.62 -32.30
C VAL A 19 29.09 4.99 -32.35
N LEU A 20 28.02 5.79 -32.29
CA LEU A 20 26.62 5.30 -32.35
C LEU A 20 25.81 5.90 -33.53
N MET A 21 26.48 6.55 -34.48
CA MET A 21 25.90 6.96 -35.76
C MET A 21 26.54 6.17 -36.91
N ASN A 22 26.17 4.89 -37.04
CA ASN A 22 26.17 4.16 -38.31
C ASN A 22 25.53 2.78 -38.09
N ASP A 23 24.20 2.75 -37.96
CA ASP A 23 23.46 1.49 -38.03
C ASP A 23 22.16 1.67 -38.84
N GLU A 24 22.33 2.07 -40.10
CA GLU A 24 21.35 1.76 -41.16
C GLU A 24 21.29 0.26 -41.48
N LYS A 25 22.09 -0.58 -40.81
CA LYS A 25 22.04 -2.05 -40.92
C LYS A 25 20.86 -2.69 -40.17
N ILE A 26 20.35 -2.08 -39.10
CA ILE A 26 19.32 -2.70 -38.25
C ILE A 26 17.91 -2.63 -38.86
N LYS A 27 17.67 -1.75 -39.85
CA LYS A 27 16.41 -1.75 -40.63
C LYS A 27 16.35 -2.78 -41.74
N ASN A 28 17.50 -3.31 -42.19
CA ASN A 28 17.55 -4.33 -43.23
C ASN A 28 17.52 -5.77 -42.68
N ASP A 29 17.97 -5.98 -41.44
CA ASP A 29 17.91 -7.32 -40.81
C ASP A 29 16.47 -7.74 -40.47
N PHE A 30 15.56 -6.78 -40.25
CA PHE A 30 14.12 -7.06 -40.06
C PHE A 30 13.40 -7.47 -41.36
N HIS A 31 13.97 -7.19 -42.55
CA HIS A 31 13.41 -7.63 -43.83
C HIS A 31 14.05 -8.92 -44.36
N LEU A 32 15.22 -9.31 -43.85
CA LEU A 32 15.88 -10.56 -44.22
C LEU A 32 15.41 -11.76 -43.36
N GLU A 33 15.11 -11.57 -42.06
CA GLU A 33 14.62 -12.67 -41.21
C GLU A 33 13.13 -13.03 -41.41
N ILE A 34 12.32 -12.14 -41.98
CA ILE A 34 10.91 -12.44 -42.35
C ILE A 34 10.84 -13.07 -43.75
N GLY A 35 11.90 -12.92 -44.56
CA GLY A 35 11.98 -13.42 -45.93
C GLY A 35 12.36 -14.89 -46.07
N GLU A 36 13.04 -15.50 -45.09
CA GLU A 36 13.53 -16.88 -45.18
C GLU A 36 12.70 -17.92 -44.42
N TYR A 37 11.77 -17.51 -43.55
CA TYR A 37 10.88 -18.44 -42.83
C TYR A 37 9.65 -18.91 -43.62
N SER A 38 9.40 -18.39 -44.83
CA SER A 38 8.24 -18.75 -45.65
C SER A 38 8.52 -19.75 -46.79
N LYS A 39 9.72 -20.36 -46.86
CA LYS A 39 10.09 -21.19 -48.03
C LYS A 39 10.50 -22.64 -47.82
N ASN A 40 10.58 -23.17 -46.60
CA ASN A 40 10.97 -24.57 -46.39
C ASN A 40 9.95 -25.35 -45.56
N HIS A 41 8.77 -25.58 -46.13
CA HIS A 41 8.00 -26.81 -45.91
C HIS A 41 7.07 -27.05 -47.10
N LYS A 42 7.63 -27.57 -48.20
CA LYS A 42 6.87 -28.41 -49.13
C LYS A 42 7.14 -29.86 -48.74
N CYS A 43 6.19 -30.46 -48.04
CA CYS A 43 6.03 -31.91 -48.09
C CYS A 43 5.43 -32.22 -49.46
N ASP A 44 6.26 -32.70 -50.38
CA ASP A 44 5.79 -33.29 -51.63
C ASP A 44 5.23 -34.69 -51.30
N ASP A 45 3.93 -34.76 -50.99
CA ASP A 45 3.13 -36.00 -51.05
C ASP A 45 1.85 -35.71 -51.87
N PRO A 46 1.65 -36.29 -53.08
CA PRO A 46 0.60 -35.85 -54.00
C PRO A 46 -0.84 -36.23 -53.63
N LEU A 47 -1.11 -36.66 -52.40
CA LEU A 47 -2.40 -37.26 -52.01
C LEU A 47 -2.94 -36.79 -50.65
N ASN A 48 -2.91 -35.50 -50.30
CA ASN A 48 -3.68 -35.05 -49.11
C ASN A 48 -4.01 -33.53 -49.00
N ASN A 49 -4.37 -32.84 -50.08
CA ASN A 49 -4.62 -31.39 -50.05
C ASN A 49 -5.93 -30.92 -49.34
N ASN A 50 -6.72 -31.81 -48.71
CA ASN A 50 -8.01 -31.43 -48.10
C ASN A 50 -8.08 -31.56 -46.57
N LYS A 51 -7.02 -32.06 -45.89
CA LYS A 51 -7.02 -32.26 -44.42
C LYS A 51 -6.24 -31.20 -43.62
N THR A 52 -5.32 -30.48 -44.26
CA THR A 52 -4.51 -29.43 -43.62
C THR A 52 -5.30 -28.12 -43.42
N ASP A 53 -6.09 -27.70 -44.41
CA ASP A 53 -6.87 -26.45 -44.33
C ASP A 53 -7.97 -26.45 -43.25
N HIS A 54 -8.55 -27.63 -42.95
CA HIS A 54 -9.61 -27.74 -41.94
C HIS A 54 -9.07 -27.61 -40.51
N CYS A 55 -7.85 -28.14 -40.28
CA CYS A 55 -7.17 -28.08 -38.99
C CYS A 55 -6.69 -26.66 -38.68
N ASP A 56 -6.18 -25.93 -39.67
CA ASP A 56 -5.71 -24.55 -39.49
C ASP A 56 -6.84 -23.54 -39.28
N LYS A 57 -8.03 -23.78 -39.86
CA LYS A 57 -9.23 -22.97 -39.60
C LYS A 57 -9.79 -23.17 -38.20
N GLU A 58 -9.93 -24.41 -37.73
CA GLU A 58 -10.39 -24.72 -36.37
C GLU A 58 -9.42 -24.13 -35.33
N ARG A 59 -8.11 -24.26 -35.55
CA ARG A 59 -7.07 -23.63 -34.72
C ARG A 59 -7.25 -22.12 -34.62
N LYS A 60 -7.48 -21.45 -35.75
CA LYS A 60 -7.70 -20.00 -35.82
C LYS A 60 -8.92 -19.57 -35.01
N ASP A 61 -10.01 -20.32 -35.11
CA ASP A 61 -11.27 -20.05 -34.42
C ASP A 61 -11.09 -20.19 -32.90
N ILE A 62 -10.47 -21.27 -32.40
CA ILE A 62 -10.17 -21.46 -30.96
C ILE A 62 -9.37 -20.30 -30.39
N CYS A 63 -8.33 -19.92 -31.12
CA CYS A 63 -7.46 -18.84 -30.76
C CYS A 63 -8.25 -17.51 -30.68
N LEU A 64 -9.11 -17.24 -31.65
CA LEU A 64 -9.93 -16.05 -31.71
C LEU A 64 -10.92 -15.98 -30.54
N GLU A 65 -11.57 -17.10 -30.25
CA GLU A 65 -12.51 -17.27 -29.14
C GLU A 65 -11.84 -16.98 -27.80
N LEU A 66 -10.67 -17.58 -27.54
CA LEU A 66 -9.86 -17.30 -26.35
C LEU A 66 -9.59 -15.80 -26.17
N LEU A 67 -9.12 -15.12 -27.23
CA LEU A 67 -8.79 -13.70 -27.12
C LEU A 67 -10.01 -12.81 -26.90
N LYS A 68 -11.15 -13.11 -27.54
CA LYS A 68 -12.40 -12.38 -27.29
C LYS A 68 -12.89 -12.56 -25.85
N THR A 69 -12.77 -13.77 -25.31
CA THR A 69 -13.09 -14.06 -23.91
C THR A 69 -12.22 -13.25 -22.96
N CYS A 70 -10.90 -13.24 -23.16
CA CYS A 70 -10.00 -12.41 -22.36
C CYS A 70 -10.30 -10.91 -22.49
N ASP A 71 -10.62 -10.43 -23.70
CA ASP A 71 -11.00 -9.04 -23.95
C ASP A 71 -12.28 -8.65 -23.21
N ALA A 72 -13.28 -9.54 -23.18
CA ALA A 72 -14.50 -9.36 -22.40
C ALA A 72 -14.21 -9.25 -20.91
N LEU A 73 -13.43 -10.18 -20.33
CA LEU A 73 -13.01 -10.15 -18.93
C LEU A 73 -12.27 -8.85 -18.59
N LYS A 74 -11.32 -8.43 -19.43
CA LYS A 74 -10.61 -7.16 -19.27
C LYS A 74 -11.56 -5.96 -19.29
N ASN A 75 -12.60 -5.97 -20.12
CA ASN A 75 -13.56 -4.88 -20.20
C ASN A 75 -14.47 -4.81 -18.97
N ILE A 76 -14.85 -5.96 -18.40
CA ILE A 76 -15.52 -6.02 -17.08
C ILE A 76 -14.58 -5.48 -16.00
N GLY A 77 -13.32 -5.93 -15.99
CA GLY A 77 -12.28 -5.41 -15.09
C GLY A 77 -12.12 -3.89 -15.21
N ASN A 78 -12.13 -3.34 -16.42
CA ASN A 78 -12.07 -1.89 -16.69
C ASN A 78 -13.30 -1.14 -16.17
N LYS A 79 -14.50 -1.74 -16.23
CA LYS A 79 -15.75 -1.16 -15.68
C LYS A 79 -15.62 -1.02 -14.17
N TYR A 80 -15.35 -2.13 -13.46
CA TYR A 80 -15.21 -2.10 -12.00
C TYR A 80 -14.06 -1.20 -11.54
N PHE A 81 -12.96 -1.12 -12.31
CA PHE A 81 -11.89 -0.17 -12.03
C PHE A 81 -12.39 1.29 -12.03
N LYS A 82 -13.23 1.67 -13.00
CA LYS A 82 -13.80 3.03 -13.08
C LYS A 82 -14.81 3.31 -11.96
N GLU A 83 -15.42 2.26 -11.42
CA GLU A 83 -16.32 2.31 -10.26
C GLU A 83 -15.55 2.25 -8.93
N ASN A 84 -14.21 2.28 -8.96
CA ASN A 84 -13.29 2.14 -7.83
C ASN A 84 -13.38 0.79 -7.10
N ASN A 85 -13.97 -0.24 -7.72
CA ASN A 85 -13.99 -1.59 -7.19
C ASN A 85 -12.76 -2.38 -7.68
N TYR A 86 -11.62 -2.10 -7.05
CA TYR A 86 -10.32 -2.65 -7.46
C TYR A 86 -10.18 -4.15 -7.19
N ILE A 87 -10.90 -4.69 -6.18
CA ILE A 87 -10.88 -6.12 -5.83
C ILE A 87 -11.53 -6.94 -6.95
N ILE A 88 -12.75 -6.57 -7.36
CA ILE A 88 -13.44 -7.24 -8.47
C ILE A 88 -12.67 -7.04 -9.78
N SER A 89 -12.14 -5.83 -10.00
CA SER A 89 -11.31 -5.53 -11.16
C SER A 89 -10.07 -6.44 -11.25
N LEU A 90 -9.37 -6.63 -10.13
CA LEU A 90 -8.21 -7.50 -10.01
C LEU A 90 -8.57 -8.95 -10.35
N ARG A 91 -9.68 -9.47 -9.83
CA ARG A 91 -10.15 -10.84 -10.11
C ARG A 91 -10.33 -11.08 -11.60
N TYR A 92 -11.02 -10.18 -12.30
CA TYR A 92 -11.23 -10.32 -13.75
C TYR A 92 -9.95 -10.20 -14.58
N TYR A 93 -8.99 -9.36 -14.19
CA TYR A 93 -7.68 -9.34 -14.85
C TYR A 93 -6.88 -10.62 -14.58
N THR A 94 -6.94 -11.16 -13.36
CA THR A 94 -6.28 -12.43 -13.01
C THR A 94 -6.86 -13.58 -13.83
N GLU A 95 -8.18 -13.70 -13.91
CA GLU A 95 -8.84 -14.74 -14.72
C GLU A 95 -8.40 -14.65 -16.19
N ALA A 96 -8.37 -13.44 -16.76
CA ALA A 96 -7.91 -13.25 -18.13
C ALA A 96 -6.43 -13.63 -18.33
N ILE A 97 -5.56 -13.30 -17.37
CA ILE A 97 -4.13 -13.63 -17.41
C ILE A 97 -3.96 -15.15 -17.29
N ASP A 98 -4.62 -15.79 -16.34
CA ASP A 98 -4.50 -17.22 -16.07
C ASP A 98 -5.03 -18.04 -17.26
N LEU A 99 -6.13 -17.61 -17.87
CA LEU A 99 -6.66 -18.23 -19.09
C LEU A 99 -5.67 -18.17 -20.25
N ILE A 100 -5.01 -17.02 -20.45
CA ILE A 100 -3.93 -16.90 -21.45
C ILE A 100 -2.77 -17.82 -21.03
N LYS A 101 -2.20 -17.65 -19.84
CA LYS A 101 -1.02 -18.43 -19.40
C LYS A 101 -1.25 -19.94 -19.49
N LYS A 102 -2.38 -20.46 -19.00
CA LYS A 102 -2.73 -21.88 -19.07
C LYS A 102 -2.74 -22.39 -20.51
N SER A 103 -3.28 -21.60 -21.44
CA SER A 103 -3.33 -21.94 -22.87
C SER A 103 -1.94 -21.98 -23.53
N PHE A 104 -0.96 -21.24 -23.00
CA PHE A 104 0.42 -21.17 -23.53
C PHE A 104 1.44 -22.01 -22.77
N GLU A 105 1.26 -22.27 -21.47
CA GLU A 105 2.13 -23.16 -20.66
C GLU A 105 1.96 -24.63 -21.08
N GLN A 106 0.76 -25.01 -21.52
CA GLN A 106 0.52 -26.33 -22.12
C GLN A 106 1.23 -26.48 -23.48
N CYS A 107 1.51 -25.36 -24.18
CA CYS A 107 2.10 -25.37 -25.52
C CYS A 107 3.12 -24.22 -25.71
N PRO A 108 4.35 -24.33 -25.16
CA PRO A 108 5.27 -23.21 -24.99
C PRO A 108 5.76 -22.53 -26.28
N ASN A 109 5.61 -23.19 -27.43
CA ASN A 109 6.07 -22.67 -28.72
C ASN A 109 4.94 -22.27 -29.69
N ASN A 110 3.67 -22.63 -29.41
CA ASN A 110 2.48 -22.32 -30.22
C ASN A 110 1.23 -22.83 -29.48
N VAL A 111 0.10 -22.10 -29.45
CA VAL A 111 -1.19 -22.51 -28.81
C VAL A 111 -1.85 -23.75 -29.48
N THR A 112 -1.12 -24.49 -30.31
CA THR A 112 -1.63 -25.48 -31.26
C THR A 112 -1.85 -26.88 -30.68
N ASP A 113 -1.40 -27.13 -29.45
CA ASP A 113 -1.52 -28.45 -28.79
C ASP A 113 -2.52 -28.39 -27.61
N ILE A 114 -3.52 -27.50 -27.64
CA ILE A 114 -4.70 -27.64 -26.77
C ILE A 114 -5.42 -28.92 -27.24
N ASP A 115 -5.14 -30.02 -26.53
CA ASP A 115 -5.64 -31.35 -26.86
C ASP A 115 -7.15 -31.37 -27.13
N ASN A 116 -7.53 -32.19 -28.12
CA ASN A 116 -8.88 -32.44 -28.65
C ASN A 116 -9.93 -32.96 -27.64
N GLU A 117 -9.72 -32.81 -26.34
CA GLU A 117 -10.65 -33.33 -25.31
C GLU A 117 -11.76 -32.35 -24.90
N ASN A 118 -11.64 -31.05 -25.20
CA ASN A 118 -12.69 -30.08 -24.90
C ASN A 118 -13.31 -29.52 -26.19
N ASN A 119 -14.63 -29.62 -26.30
CA ASN A 119 -15.43 -29.14 -27.42
C ASN A 119 -15.35 -27.59 -27.48
N THR A 120 -14.38 -27.06 -28.22
CA THR A 120 -13.90 -25.67 -28.17
C THR A 120 -14.86 -24.59 -28.68
N ASN A 121 -16.10 -24.93 -29.04
CA ASN A 121 -17.10 -23.96 -29.47
C ASN A 121 -17.63 -23.08 -28.31
N ASN A 122 -17.31 -23.42 -27.05
CA ASN A 122 -17.89 -22.81 -25.86
C ASN A 122 -16.83 -22.45 -24.78
N LEU A 123 -15.60 -22.08 -25.16
CA LEU A 123 -14.57 -21.66 -24.18
C LEU A 123 -15.03 -20.52 -23.25
N HIS A 124 -16.01 -19.74 -23.67
CA HIS A 124 -16.63 -18.67 -22.91
C HIS A 124 -17.69 -19.15 -21.90
N ASP A 125 -18.21 -20.37 -22.02
CA ASP A 125 -19.15 -20.99 -21.06
C ASP A 125 -18.41 -21.61 -19.86
N ASP A 126 -17.13 -21.95 -20.04
CA ASP A 126 -16.27 -22.54 -19.00
C ASP A 126 -15.57 -21.50 -18.10
N VAL A 127 -15.70 -20.21 -18.42
CA VAL A 127 -15.15 -19.12 -17.60
C VAL A 127 -16.11 -18.79 -16.48
N GLU A 128 -15.62 -18.82 -15.24
CA GLU A 128 -16.39 -18.39 -14.09
C GLU A 128 -16.59 -16.86 -14.14
N VAL A 129 -17.83 -16.45 -14.40
CA VAL A 129 -18.27 -15.06 -14.35
C VAL A 129 -19.44 -14.98 -13.37
N ASP A 130 -19.39 -13.97 -12.49
CA ASP A 130 -20.46 -13.73 -11.52
C ASP A 130 -21.81 -13.56 -12.23
N ASP A 131 -22.89 -14.03 -11.59
CA ASP A 131 -24.24 -14.02 -12.19
C ASP A 131 -24.67 -12.62 -12.66
N GLU A 132 -24.27 -11.57 -11.92
CA GLU A 132 -24.54 -10.17 -12.26
C GLU A 132 -23.80 -9.66 -13.50
N ASP A 133 -22.68 -10.29 -13.85
CA ASP A 133 -21.82 -9.87 -14.97
C ASP A 133 -21.99 -10.72 -16.23
N LYS A 134 -22.77 -11.82 -16.19
CA LYS A 134 -22.97 -12.73 -17.34
C LYS A 134 -23.54 -12.03 -18.58
N GLU A 135 -24.49 -11.13 -18.41
CA GLU A 135 -25.05 -10.36 -19.54
C GLU A 135 -24.02 -9.41 -20.13
N LEU A 136 -23.27 -8.72 -19.26
CA LEU A 136 -22.24 -7.77 -19.65
C LEU A 136 -21.06 -8.45 -20.34
N PHE A 137 -20.66 -9.62 -19.85
CA PHE A 137 -19.65 -10.47 -20.47
C PHE A 137 -20.03 -10.82 -21.91
N LYS A 138 -21.26 -11.32 -22.12
CA LYS A 138 -21.78 -11.62 -23.47
C LYS A 138 -21.80 -10.38 -24.36
N GLU A 139 -22.17 -9.23 -23.82
CA GLU A 139 -22.15 -7.97 -24.56
C GLU A 139 -20.73 -7.61 -25.02
N TYR A 140 -19.74 -7.61 -24.13
CA TYR A 140 -18.36 -7.27 -24.47
C TYR A 140 -17.71 -8.29 -25.39
N TYR A 141 -17.96 -9.58 -25.16
CA TYR A 141 -17.49 -10.66 -26.02
C TYR A 141 -18.00 -10.47 -27.46
N ASN A 142 -19.31 -10.20 -27.63
CA ASN A 142 -19.91 -9.98 -28.96
C ASN A 142 -19.46 -8.68 -29.63
N LYS A 143 -19.08 -7.66 -28.84
CA LYS A 143 -18.54 -6.37 -29.33
C LYS A 143 -17.03 -6.40 -29.58
N SER A 144 -16.34 -7.48 -29.22
CA SER A 144 -14.88 -7.55 -29.35
C SER A 144 -14.46 -7.39 -30.82
N ALA A 145 -13.60 -6.41 -31.09
CA ALA A 145 -13.08 -6.13 -32.42
C ALA A 145 -11.83 -6.95 -32.76
N ILE A 146 -11.48 -7.94 -31.93
CA ILE A 146 -10.28 -8.75 -32.12
C ILE A 146 -10.40 -9.50 -33.45
N SER A 147 -9.38 -9.34 -34.28
CA SER A 147 -9.18 -10.07 -35.52
C SER A 147 -7.73 -10.52 -35.57
N LYS A 148 -7.50 -11.82 -35.80
CA LYS A 148 -6.14 -12.39 -35.82
C LYS A 148 -5.53 -12.25 -37.22
N LYS A 149 -4.26 -11.86 -37.28
CA LYS A 149 -3.50 -11.67 -38.53
C LYS A 149 -2.82 -12.95 -39.04
N SER A 150 -2.52 -13.88 -38.13
CA SER A 150 -1.84 -15.15 -38.38
C SER A 150 -2.64 -16.30 -37.77
N ASP A 151 -2.41 -17.52 -38.25
CA ASP A 151 -3.04 -18.73 -37.74
C ASP A 151 -2.37 -19.25 -36.45
N PHE A 152 -1.15 -18.74 -36.17
CA PHE A 152 -0.38 -18.99 -34.94
C PHE A 152 -0.23 -17.70 -34.17
N ILE A 153 -0.39 -17.74 -32.85
CA ILE A 153 -0.11 -16.62 -31.96
C ILE A 153 0.83 -17.08 -30.88
N SER A 154 1.92 -16.35 -30.74
CA SER A 154 2.84 -16.40 -29.61
C SER A 154 2.34 -15.49 -28.48
N ILE A 155 2.83 -15.72 -27.26
CA ILE A 155 2.52 -14.86 -26.10
C ILE A 155 2.89 -13.38 -26.37
N LYS A 156 3.88 -13.12 -27.22
CA LYS A 156 4.32 -11.77 -27.61
C LYS A 156 3.36 -11.06 -28.56
N GLU A 157 2.55 -11.82 -29.30
CA GLU A 157 1.51 -11.31 -30.19
C GLU A 157 0.18 -11.11 -29.46
N THR A 158 0.10 -11.50 -28.19
CA THR A 158 -1.05 -11.19 -27.33
C THR A 158 -0.92 -9.83 -26.66
N ASP A 159 -2.06 -9.27 -26.28
CA ASP A 159 -2.11 -8.08 -25.43
C ASP A 159 -1.77 -8.37 -23.95
N LEU A 160 -1.22 -9.55 -23.59
CA LEU A 160 -1.00 -9.99 -22.20
C LEU A 160 -0.28 -8.94 -21.33
N HIS A 161 0.70 -8.24 -21.91
CA HIS A 161 1.39 -7.13 -21.26
C HIS A 161 0.45 -5.99 -20.80
N ILE A 162 -0.65 -5.73 -21.51
CA ILE A 162 -1.69 -4.77 -21.14
C ILE A 162 -2.48 -5.27 -19.91
N TYR A 163 -2.80 -6.57 -19.84
CA TYR A 163 -3.54 -7.16 -18.72
C TYR A 163 -2.72 -7.09 -17.43
N TYR A 164 -1.45 -7.54 -17.48
CA TYR A 164 -0.51 -7.37 -16.36
C TYR A 164 -0.37 -5.92 -15.94
N THR A 165 -0.20 -5.01 -16.91
CA THR A 165 -0.09 -3.59 -16.59
C THR A 165 -1.38 -3.10 -15.92
N ASN A 166 -2.58 -3.53 -16.36
CA ASN A 166 -3.86 -3.15 -15.75
C ASN A 166 -4.08 -3.75 -14.35
N ARG A 167 -3.74 -5.02 -14.15
CA ARG A 167 -3.77 -5.67 -12.84
C ARG A 167 -2.81 -5.01 -11.87
N SER A 168 -1.60 -4.65 -12.31
CA SER A 168 -0.66 -3.89 -11.49
C SER A 168 -1.21 -2.54 -11.04
N PHE A 169 -2.12 -1.94 -11.82
CA PHE A 169 -2.78 -0.71 -11.40
C PHE A 169 -3.77 -0.93 -10.27
N CYS A 170 -4.52 -2.03 -10.29
CA CYS A 170 -5.34 -2.45 -9.15
C CYS A 170 -4.45 -2.69 -7.93
N HIS A 171 -3.32 -3.38 -8.09
CA HIS A 171 -2.36 -3.59 -7.01
C HIS A 171 -1.84 -2.27 -6.44
N ILE A 172 -1.53 -1.27 -7.26
CA ILE A 172 -1.14 0.08 -6.78
C ILE A 172 -2.27 0.71 -5.96
N LYS A 173 -3.53 0.63 -6.42
CA LYS A 173 -4.70 1.18 -5.70
C LYS A 173 -5.00 0.43 -4.40
N LEU A 174 -4.64 -0.85 -4.33
CA LEU A 174 -4.72 -1.70 -3.15
C LEU A 174 -3.41 -1.74 -2.35
N GLU A 175 -2.44 -0.88 -2.68
CA GLU A 175 -1.17 -0.72 -1.95
C GLU A 175 -0.24 -1.93 -1.95
N ASN A 176 -0.48 -2.85 -2.86
CA ASN A 176 0.34 -4.02 -3.13
C ASN A 176 1.46 -3.63 -4.12
N TYR A 177 2.31 -2.67 -3.74
CA TYR A 177 3.32 -2.09 -4.64
C TYR A 177 4.36 -3.10 -5.13
N GLY A 178 4.74 -4.06 -4.28
CA GLY A 178 5.63 -5.16 -4.62
C GLY A 178 5.03 -6.05 -5.70
N THR A 179 3.79 -6.52 -5.50
CA THR A 179 3.08 -7.33 -6.50
C THR A 179 2.81 -6.54 -7.78
N ALA A 180 2.53 -5.24 -7.68
CA ALA A 180 2.41 -4.38 -8.85
C ALA A 180 3.72 -4.36 -9.67
N ILE A 181 4.88 -4.28 -9.02
CA ILE A 181 6.19 -4.31 -9.67
C ILE A 181 6.42 -5.65 -10.37
N GLU A 182 6.06 -6.78 -9.74
CA GLU A 182 6.16 -8.13 -10.33
C GLU A 182 5.33 -8.24 -11.62
N ASP A 183 4.06 -7.84 -11.59
CA ASP A 183 3.20 -7.79 -12.78
C ASP A 183 3.81 -6.93 -13.89
N ILE A 184 4.36 -5.78 -13.52
CA ILE A 184 4.98 -4.87 -14.48
C ILE A 184 6.25 -5.48 -15.09
N ASP A 185 7.01 -6.24 -14.32
CA ASP A 185 8.19 -6.94 -14.82
C ASP A 185 7.82 -8.06 -15.80
N GLU A 186 6.73 -8.79 -15.56
CA GLU A 186 6.17 -9.71 -16.56
C GLU A 186 5.69 -8.98 -17.82
N ALA A 187 5.03 -7.83 -17.68
CA ALA A 187 4.62 -7.01 -18.83
C ALA A 187 5.83 -6.53 -19.66
N ILE A 188 6.92 -6.12 -19.01
CA ILE A 188 8.16 -5.67 -19.67
C ILE A 188 8.87 -6.83 -20.37
N LYS A 189 8.90 -8.03 -19.78
CA LYS A 189 9.45 -9.24 -20.43
C LYS A 189 8.73 -9.55 -21.75
N ILE A 190 7.41 -9.37 -21.77
CA ILE A 190 6.58 -9.60 -22.96
C ILE A 190 6.77 -8.49 -24.00
N ASN A 191 6.68 -7.22 -23.59
CA ASN A 191 6.84 -6.06 -24.47
C ASN A 191 7.75 -4.98 -23.85
N PRO A 192 9.07 -5.01 -24.15
CA PRO A 192 10.03 -4.05 -23.61
C PRO A 192 9.84 -2.59 -24.07
N TYR A 193 9.00 -2.35 -25.07
CA TYR A 193 8.73 -1.01 -25.62
C TYR A 193 7.42 -0.41 -25.10
N TYR A 194 6.71 -1.10 -24.20
CA TYR A 194 5.45 -0.61 -23.63
C TYR A 194 5.71 0.45 -22.54
N ALA A 195 5.75 1.72 -22.93
CA ALA A 195 6.06 2.83 -22.04
C ALA A 195 5.17 2.91 -20.78
N LYS A 196 3.90 2.50 -20.87
CA LYS A 196 2.96 2.51 -19.73
C LYS A 196 3.40 1.58 -18.61
N ALA A 197 4.06 0.46 -18.91
CA ALA A 197 4.61 -0.45 -17.90
C ALA A 197 5.68 0.26 -17.06
N TYR A 198 6.67 0.90 -17.71
CA TYR A 198 7.69 1.67 -17.00
C TYR A 198 7.12 2.86 -16.21
N TYR A 199 6.08 3.52 -16.74
CA TYR A 199 5.39 4.58 -16.00
C TYR A 199 4.77 4.05 -14.71
N ARG A 200 4.03 2.94 -14.78
CA ARG A 200 3.45 2.29 -13.59
C ARG A 200 4.56 1.81 -12.64
N LYS A 201 5.69 1.30 -13.16
CA LYS A 201 6.83 0.88 -12.33
C LYS A 201 7.42 2.03 -11.55
N GLY A 202 7.61 3.17 -12.24
CA GLY A 202 8.11 4.39 -11.64
C GLY A 202 7.18 4.92 -10.56
N CYS A 203 5.87 4.84 -10.78
CA CYS A 203 4.87 5.16 -9.77
C CYS A 203 4.90 4.22 -8.55
N SER A 204 5.05 2.90 -8.74
CA SER A 204 5.18 1.95 -7.61
C SER A 204 6.44 2.23 -6.78
N TYR A 205 7.60 2.44 -7.41
CA TYR A 205 8.82 2.80 -6.68
C TYR A 205 8.71 4.15 -5.96
N LEU A 206 8.01 5.09 -6.57
CA LEU A 206 7.76 6.39 -5.96
C LEU A 206 6.93 6.22 -4.68
N LEU A 207 5.86 5.41 -4.69
CA LEU A 207 5.05 5.10 -3.50
C LEU A 207 5.82 4.33 -2.41
N LEU A 208 6.88 3.60 -2.81
CA LEU A 208 7.85 2.98 -1.91
C LEU A 208 8.94 3.94 -1.40
N SER A 209 8.85 5.23 -1.72
CA SER A 209 9.90 6.23 -1.46
C SER A 209 11.25 5.94 -2.13
N ASP A 210 11.31 4.99 -3.08
CA ASP A 210 12.51 4.71 -3.86
C ASP A 210 12.62 5.66 -5.06
N LEU A 211 13.03 6.88 -4.75
CA LEU A 211 13.16 7.96 -5.73
C LEU A 211 14.17 7.63 -6.84
N LYS A 212 15.17 6.80 -6.55
CA LYS A 212 16.23 6.45 -7.51
C LYS A 212 15.67 5.52 -8.59
N ARG A 213 15.10 4.38 -8.20
CA ARG A 213 14.47 3.44 -9.15
C ARG A 213 13.27 4.07 -9.86
N ALA A 214 12.51 4.94 -9.17
CA ALA A 214 11.46 5.73 -9.80
C ALA A 214 11.99 6.64 -10.92
N SER A 215 13.09 7.35 -10.66
CA SER A 215 13.74 8.22 -11.66
C SER A 215 14.22 7.46 -12.89
N GLU A 216 14.82 6.29 -12.70
CA GLU A 216 15.27 5.42 -13.80
C GLU A 216 14.10 4.98 -14.69
N CYS A 217 12.96 4.63 -14.07
CA CYS A 217 11.75 4.26 -14.78
C CYS A 217 11.18 5.44 -15.61
N PHE A 218 11.05 6.63 -15.04
CA PHE A 218 10.57 7.80 -15.78
C PHE A 218 11.53 8.22 -16.91
N GLN A 219 12.85 8.08 -16.73
CA GLN A 219 13.80 8.28 -17.81
C GLN A 219 13.57 7.29 -18.96
N LYS A 220 13.29 6.02 -18.65
CA LYS A 220 12.95 5.02 -19.66
C LYS A 220 11.65 5.35 -20.40
N VAL A 221 10.62 5.88 -19.71
CA VAL A 221 9.39 6.38 -20.37
C VAL A 221 9.70 7.49 -21.37
N LEU A 222 10.56 8.45 -21.00
CA LEU A 222 10.94 9.58 -21.85
C LEU A 222 11.83 9.19 -23.04
N LYS A 223 12.52 8.05 -22.96
CA LYS A 223 13.23 7.46 -24.12
C LYS A 223 12.25 6.84 -25.13
N LEU A 224 11.09 6.36 -24.67
CA LEU A 224 10.08 5.69 -25.51
C LEU A 224 8.99 6.66 -25.99
N THR A 225 8.70 7.71 -25.23
CA THR A 225 7.59 8.65 -25.49
C THR A 225 7.95 10.08 -25.05
N LYS A 226 7.15 11.07 -25.42
CA LYS A 226 7.29 12.46 -24.97
C LYS A 226 6.28 12.82 -23.86
N ASP A 227 6.12 11.93 -22.89
CA ASP A 227 5.14 12.10 -21.81
C ASP A 227 5.55 13.21 -20.82
N LYS A 228 4.78 14.30 -20.79
CA LYS A 228 5.05 15.47 -19.93
C LYS A 228 4.94 15.15 -18.45
N ASN A 229 4.06 14.23 -18.06
CA ASN A 229 3.87 13.85 -16.66
C ASN A 229 5.13 13.15 -16.12
N SER A 230 5.71 12.24 -16.90
CA SER A 230 6.99 11.59 -16.59
C SER A 230 8.14 12.59 -16.48
N GLU A 231 8.16 13.61 -17.34
CA GLU A 231 9.17 14.68 -17.25
C GLU A 231 9.07 15.45 -15.93
N LEU A 232 7.85 15.82 -15.52
CA LEU A 232 7.60 16.50 -14.25
C LEU A 232 7.99 15.61 -13.06
N LYS A 233 7.53 14.36 -13.03
CA LYS A 233 7.84 13.41 -11.95
C LYS A 233 9.34 13.14 -11.85
N LEU A 234 10.05 13.02 -12.97
CA LEU A 234 11.51 12.86 -12.99
C LEU A 234 12.22 14.08 -12.39
N LYS A 235 11.82 15.30 -12.74
CA LYS A 235 12.40 16.53 -12.15
C LYS A 235 12.17 16.58 -10.64
N GLN A 236 10.96 16.21 -10.20
CA GLN A 236 10.61 16.17 -8.78
C GLN A 236 11.40 15.10 -8.01
N CYS A 237 11.55 13.88 -8.57
CA CYS A 237 12.35 12.84 -7.93
C CYS A 237 13.81 13.28 -7.76
N LYS A 238 14.42 13.88 -8.80
CA LYS A 238 15.78 14.42 -8.73
C LYS A 238 15.92 15.51 -7.66
N LYS A 239 14.94 16.40 -7.55
CA LYS A 239 14.90 17.44 -6.51
C LYS A 239 14.86 16.83 -5.12
N LEU A 240 13.96 15.88 -4.88
CA LEU A 240 13.83 15.22 -3.57
C LEU A 240 15.08 14.40 -3.20
N ILE A 241 15.71 13.71 -4.15
CA ILE A 241 16.98 13.00 -3.92
C ILE A 241 18.06 13.98 -3.46
N PHE A 242 18.16 15.14 -4.13
CA PHE A 242 19.12 16.18 -3.76
C PHE A 242 18.83 16.72 -2.35
N GLU A 243 17.56 17.00 -2.03
CA GLU A 243 17.14 17.45 -0.70
C GLU A 243 17.43 16.42 0.39
N GLN A 244 17.20 15.13 0.13
CA GLN A 244 17.56 14.04 1.06
C GLN A 244 19.07 13.95 1.30
N GLN A 245 19.87 14.06 0.23
CA GLN A 245 21.34 14.04 0.36
C GLN A 245 21.86 15.26 1.11
N PHE A 246 21.29 16.44 0.83
CA PHE A 246 21.61 17.68 1.53
C PHE A 246 21.23 17.62 3.01
N GLN A 247 20.04 17.09 3.31
CA GLN A 247 19.56 16.92 4.69
C GLN A 247 20.44 15.93 5.47
N LYS A 248 20.79 14.77 4.88
CA LYS A 248 21.73 13.82 5.48
C LYS A 248 23.10 14.45 5.74
N ALA A 249 23.56 15.33 4.85
CA ALA A 249 24.82 16.06 5.05
C ALA A 249 24.73 17.06 6.22
N ILE A 250 23.57 17.68 6.46
CA ILE A 250 23.33 18.57 7.60
C ILE A 250 23.17 17.78 8.91
N GLU A 251 22.51 16.62 8.89
CA GLU A 251 22.26 15.77 10.07
C GLU A 251 23.55 15.22 10.71
N LEU A 252 24.66 15.21 9.98
CA LEU A 252 25.98 14.92 10.54
C LEU A 252 26.44 15.98 11.56
N GLU A 253 25.80 17.15 11.59
CA GLU A 253 25.91 18.10 12.70
C GLU A 253 24.89 17.69 13.77
N GLN A 254 25.35 17.20 14.93
CA GLN A 254 24.47 16.89 16.08
C GLN A 254 23.68 18.13 16.52
N LYS A 255 22.48 18.29 15.98
CA LYS A 255 21.50 19.29 16.43
C LYS A 255 20.60 18.66 17.46
N MET A 256 20.36 19.38 18.56
CA MET A 256 19.34 18.99 19.53
C MET A 256 17.98 18.84 18.82
N PRO A 257 17.20 17.78 19.11
CA PRO A 257 15.88 17.60 18.53
C PRO A 257 14.98 18.81 18.74
N TYR A 258 14.03 19.04 17.83
CA TYR A 258 13.21 20.26 17.88
C TYR A 258 12.41 20.35 19.18
N TYR A 259 11.89 19.22 19.67
CA TYR A 259 11.14 19.17 20.93
C TYR A 259 11.95 19.58 22.17
N GLU A 260 13.29 19.48 22.16
CA GLU A 260 14.15 19.92 23.26
C GLU A 260 14.46 21.43 23.20
N THR A 261 14.39 22.01 22.00
CA THR A 261 14.69 23.44 21.76
C THR A 261 13.44 24.32 21.75
N LEU A 262 12.25 23.73 21.74
CA LEU A 262 10.98 24.43 21.64
C LEU A 262 10.64 25.19 22.94
N VAL A 263 10.63 26.52 22.87
CA VAL A 263 10.25 27.39 24.00
C VAL A 263 8.77 27.78 23.88
N LEU A 264 7.89 27.13 24.66
CA LEU A 264 6.43 27.38 24.63
C LEU A 264 6.03 28.84 24.92
N ASP A 265 6.79 29.56 25.74
CA ASP A 265 6.50 30.97 26.07
C ASP A 265 6.73 31.91 24.89
N SER A 266 7.48 31.48 23.88
CA SER A 266 7.63 32.24 22.64
C SER A 266 6.37 32.17 21.74
N LEU A 267 5.51 31.17 21.95
CA LEU A 267 4.26 31.01 21.22
C LEU A 267 3.13 31.79 21.88
N LYS A 268 2.25 32.38 21.07
CA LYS A 268 1.06 33.12 21.52
C LYS A 268 -0.19 32.24 21.44
N ILE A 269 -1.18 32.56 22.28
CA ILE A 269 -2.55 32.08 22.10
C ILE A 269 -3.20 33.00 21.07
N GLU A 270 -3.62 32.44 19.95
CA GLU A 270 -4.18 33.17 18.80
C GLU A 270 -5.69 33.33 18.94
N ASN A 271 -6.36 32.29 19.46
CA ASN A 271 -7.80 32.27 19.69
C ASN A 271 -8.09 31.95 21.17
N MET A 272 -8.59 32.93 21.91
CA MET A 272 -8.96 32.78 23.33
C MET A 272 -10.28 32.00 23.53
N GLU A 273 -11.09 31.85 22.48
CA GLU A 273 -12.34 31.08 22.53
C GLU A 273 -12.09 29.57 22.36
N ALA A 274 -10.98 29.19 21.72
CA ALA A 274 -10.57 27.80 21.62
C ALA A 274 -10.20 27.23 23.00
N PRO A 275 -10.45 25.94 23.27
CA PRO A 275 -10.00 25.30 24.50
C PRO A 275 -8.50 25.53 24.74
N ILE A 276 -8.16 25.94 25.95
CA ILE A 276 -6.77 26.18 26.36
C ILE A 276 -6.30 24.98 27.16
N TYR A 277 -5.23 24.35 26.70
CA TYR A 277 -4.62 23.21 27.38
C TYR A 277 -4.02 23.65 28.73
N ASP A 278 -4.56 23.05 29.81
CA ASP A 278 -4.07 23.22 31.17
C ASP A 278 -3.80 21.85 31.78
N ARG A 279 -2.53 21.62 32.15
CA ARG A 279 -2.05 20.37 32.75
C ARG A 279 -2.77 20.03 34.06
N ASN A 280 -3.27 21.02 34.79
CA ASN A 280 -3.93 20.82 36.08
C ASN A 280 -5.43 20.48 35.93
N ASN A 281 -5.97 20.55 34.72
CA ASN A 281 -7.40 20.38 34.47
C ASN A 281 -7.66 19.38 33.32
N LEU A 282 -6.85 18.31 33.26
CA LEU A 282 -7.05 17.21 32.33
C LEU A 282 -8.05 16.22 32.91
N ASN A 283 -9.22 16.16 32.30
CA ASN A 283 -10.31 15.26 32.65
C ASN A 283 -11.19 15.00 31.42
N LEU A 284 -12.17 14.11 31.58
CA LEU A 284 -13.09 13.72 30.50
C LEU A 284 -13.84 14.91 29.90
N ASP A 285 -14.23 15.89 30.72
CA ASP A 285 -14.97 17.06 30.25
C ASP A 285 -14.09 17.94 29.37
N PHE A 286 -12.83 18.12 29.72
CA PHE A 286 -11.87 18.83 28.87
C PHE A 286 -11.60 18.09 27.55
N LEU A 287 -11.45 16.75 27.60
CA LEU A 287 -11.28 15.93 26.39
C LEU A 287 -12.48 16.08 25.44
N LYS A 288 -13.71 15.96 25.97
CA LYS A 288 -14.95 16.16 25.19
C LYS A 288 -15.05 17.58 24.63
N LYS A 289 -14.73 18.59 25.43
CA LYS A 289 -14.72 19.99 24.99
C LYS A 289 -13.77 20.21 23.80
N VAL A 290 -12.57 19.63 23.85
CA VAL A 290 -11.62 19.70 22.73
C VAL A 290 -12.18 18.93 21.53
N ALA A 291 -12.71 17.73 21.76
CA ALA A 291 -13.26 16.88 20.71
C ALA A 291 -14.40 17.58 19.94
N ASP A 292 -15.35 18.15 20.66
CA ASP A 292 -16.46 18.91 20.09
C ASP A 292 -15.95 20.15 19.35
N TYR A 293 -15.00 20.89 19.94
CA TYR A 293 -14.45 22.11 19.34
C TYR A 293 -13.78 21.85 17.99
N ILE A 294 -12.93 20.83 17.90
CA ILE A 294 -12.20 20.49 16.66
C ILE A 294 -13.04 19.69 15.67
N SER A 295 -14.22 19.21 16.05
CA SER A 295 -15.20 18.62 15.11
C SER A 295 -15.87 19.64 14.19
N ILE A 296 -15.84 20.92 14.58
CA ILE A 296 -16.42 22.01 13.81
C ILE A 296 -15.45 22.37 12.67
N PRO A 297 -15.90 22.37 11.40
CA PRO A 297 -15.03 22.71 10.28
C PRO A 297 -14.31 24.04 10.46
N ASN A 298 -13.01 24.06 10.15
CA ASN A 298 -12.08 25.19 10.29
C ASN A 298 -11.70 25.58 11.73
N ASN A 299 -12.29 24.99 12.76
CA ASN A 299 -11.76 25.15 14.11
C ASN A 299 -10.47 24.35 14.24
N LYS A 300 -9.43 25.00 14.78
CA LYS A 300 -8.17 24.35 15.13
C LYS A 300 -7.75 24.76 16.53
N LEU A 301 -7.15 23.84 17.27
CA LEU A 301 -6.60 24.14 18.59
C LEU A 301 -5.41 25.11 18.42
N ASN A 302 -5.21 26.02 19.38
CA ASN A 302 -4.08 26.94 19.35
C ASN A 302 -2.75 26.19 19.21
N LYS A 303 -1.85 26.67 18.34
CA LYS A 303 -0.54 26.06 18.13
C LYS A 303 0.22 25.82 19.44
N LYS A 304 0.24 26.82 20.33
CA LYS A 304 0.86 26.70 21.67
C LYS A 304 0.32 25.51 22.46
N CYS A 305 -0.99 25.27 22.40
CA CYS A 305 -1.64 24.17 23.11
C CYS A 305 -1.26 22.83 22.48
N VAL A 306 -1.27 22.71 21.15
CA VAL A 306 -0.83 21.48 20.46
C VAL A 306 0.63 21.18 20.77
N CYS A 307 1.51 22.17 20.70
CA CYS A 307 2.91 22.01 21.10
C CYS A 307 3.05 21.51 22.55
N ALA A 308 2.28 22.09 23.49
CA ALA A 308 2.33 21.67 24.88
C ALA A 308 1.83 20.23 25.08
N ILE A 309 0.75 19.83 24.40
CA ILE A 309 0.24 18.46 24.38
C ILE A 309 1.31 17.50 23.87
N VAL A 310 1.92 17.78 22.71
CA VAL A 310 2.91 16.88 22.12
C VAL A 310 4.16 16.76 22.99
N LEU A 311 4.63 17.86 23.60
CA LEU A 311 5.77 17.81 24.54
C LEU A 311 5.47 16.95 25.77
N ASP A 312 4.27 17.06 26.32
CA ASP A 312 3.86 16.26 27.47
C ASP A 312 3.68 14.77 27.09
N VAL A 313 3.16 14.49 25.89
CA VAL A 313 3.10 13.12 25.35
C VAL A 313 4.50 12.54 25.15
N ILE A 314 5.44 13.28 24.56
CA ILE A 314 6.84 12.84 24.42
C ILE A 314 7.41 12.47 25.78
N LYS A 315 7.22 13.31 26.80
CA LYS A 315 7.69 13.03 28.16
C LYS A 315 7.11 11.73 28.71
N LEU A 316 5.81 11.49 28.49
CA LEU A 316 5.15 10.26 28.92
C LEU A 316 5.69 9.04 28.17
N LEU A 317 5.74 9.10 26.83
CA LEU A 317 6.13 7.97 25.99
C LEU A 317 7.60 7.59 26.14
N LYS A 318 8.48 8.53 26.50
CA LYS A 318 9.89 8.28 26.83
C LYS A 318 10.07 7.27 27.97
N GLU A 319 9.16 7.24 28.93
CA GLU A 319 9.21 6.34 30.08
C GLU A 319 8.69 4.93 29.75
N LEU A 320 8.05 4.74 28.60
CA LEU A 320 7.50 3.43 28.21
C LEU A 320 8.57 2.53 27.58
N PRO A 321 8.52 1.21 27.83
CA PRO A 321 9.34 0.24 27.11
C PRO A 321 8.87 0.09 25.66
N THR A 322 9.69 -0.56 24.83
CA THR A 322 9.33 -0.85 23.44
C THR A 322 8.22 -1.89 23.33
N LEU A 323 8.22 -2.87 24.23
CA LEU A 323 7.18 -3.88 24.42
C LEU A 323 6.47 -3.62 25.75
N VAL A 324 5.16 -3.37 25.73
CA VAL A 324 4.39 -3.05 26.94
C VAL A 324 3.51 -4.23 27.36
N TYR A 325 3.59 -4.64 28.62
CA TYR A 325 2.75 -5.70 29.18
C TYR A 325 1.51 -5.10 29.86
N LEU A 326 0.33 -5.56 29.44
CA LEU A 326 -0.97 -5.18 30.02
C LEU A 326 -1.59 -6.40 30.68
N ASN A 327 -2.19 -6.22 31.86
CA ASN A 327 -2.99 -7.24 32.52
C ASN A 327 -4.30 -6.60 32.93
N LEU A 328 -5.42 -7.23 32.56
CA LEU A 328 -6.75 -6.74 32.92
C LEU A 328 -7.25 -7.47 34.16
N GLU A 329 -7.78 -6.70 35.10
CA GLU A 329 -8.56 -7.24 36.22
C GLU A 329 -9.95 -7.73 35.72
N GLU A 330 -10.64 -8.54 36.53
CA GLU A 330 -11.85 -9.27 36.11
C GLU A 330 -13.00 -8.35 35.60
N ASP A 331 -13.12 -7.14 36.16
CA ASP A 331 -14.13 -6.15 35.75
C ASP A 331 -13.62 -5.11 34.73
N GLU A 332 -12.34 -5.14 34.38
CA GLU A 332 -11.74 -4.21 33.42
C GLU A 332 -11.98 -4.66 31.98
N THR A 333 -12.09 -3.67 31.08
CA THR A 333 -12.22 -3.90 29.65
C THR A 333 -11.13 -3.18 28.87
N LEU A 334 -10.66 -3.81 27.81
CA LEU A 334 -9.78 -3.21 26.81
C LEU A 334 -10.43 -3.32 25.44
N THR A 335 -10.55 -2.18 24.77
CA THR A 335 -11.01 -2.07 23.39
C THR A 335 -9.81 -1.84 22.49
N ILE A 336 -9.56 -2.75 21.56
CA ILE A 336 -8.50 -2.62 20.57
C ILE A 336 -9.10 -2.13 19.27
N CYS A 337 -8.69 -0.93 18.87
CA CYS A 337 -8.98 -0.34 17.57
C CYS A 337 -7.78 -0.55 16.65
N GLY A 338 -8.05 -0.85 15.38
CA GLY A 338 -7.04 -0.83 14.33
C GLY A 338 -6.83 0.58 13.78
N ASP A 339 -6.52 0.62 12.49
CA ASP A 339 -6.22 1.83 11.74
C ASP A 339 -7.41 2.80 11.74
N VAL A 340 -7.13 4.10 11.87
CA VAL A 340 -8.13 5.19 11.86
C VAL A 340 -7.89 6.16 10.71
N HIS A 341 -6.64 6.34 10.28
CA HIS A 341 -6.26 7.09 9.07
C HIS A 341 -6.97 8.45 8.90
N GLY A 342 -6.91 9.29 9.93
CA GLY A 342 -7.47 10.64 9.85
C GLY A 342 -8.99 10.71 9.67
N GLN A 343 -9.73 9.61 9.92
CA GLN A 343 -11.19 9.59 9.92
C GLN A 343 -11.74 10.03 11.29
N TYR A 344 -11.60 11.31 11.60
CA TYR A 344 -11.93 11.87 12.91
C TYR A 344 -13.39 11.66 13.34
N TYR A 345 -14.33 11.75 12.40
CA TYR A 345 -15.76 11.59 12.70
C TYR A 345 -16.12 10.14 13.03
N ASP A 346 -15.45 9.17 12.39
CA ASP A 346 -15.59 7.76 12.74
C ASP A 346 -14.93 7.44 14.08
N LEU A 347 -13.81 8.09 14.43
CA LEU A 347 -13.22 8.01 15.77
C LEU A 347 -14.23 8.47 16.84
N LEU A 348 -14.93 9.59 16.62
CA LEU A 348 -16.00 10.03 17.52
C LEU A 348 -17.19 9.05 17.54
N ASN A 349 -17.48 8.40 16.42
CA ASN A 349 -18.50 7.36 16.36
C ASN A 349 -18.13 6.14 17.22
N ILE A 350 -16.85 5.73 17.25
CA ILE A 350 -16.35 4.69 18.17
C ILE A 350 -16.63 5.11 19.62
N MET A 351 -16.33 6.36 19.99
CA MET A 351 -16.62 6.88 21.34
C MET A 351 -18.11 6.92 21.66
N LYS A 352 -18.97 7.14 20.65
CA LYS A 352 -20.43 7.10 20.80
C LYS A 352 -20.95 5.67 21.01
N ILE A 353 -20.38 4.70 20.31
CA ILE A 353 -20.79 3.29 20.38
C ILE A 353 -20.29 2.65 21.69
N ASN A 354 -19.02 2.85 22.03
CA ASN A 354 -18.34 2.10 23.09
C ASN A 354 -17.98 2.97 24.31
N GLY A 355 -18.36 4.24 24.31
CA GLY A 355 -18.09 5.20 25.38
C GLY A 355 -16.67 5.76 25.33
N TYR A 356 -16.46 6.92 25.96
CA TYR A 356 -15.13 7.51 26.07
C TYR A 356 -14.20 6.68 26.98
N PRO A 357 -12.87 6.86 26.87
CA PRO A 357 -11.93 6.25 27.79
C PRO A 357 -12.22 6.61 29.25
N SER A 358 -12.00 5.65 30.15
CA SER A 358 -12.12 5.82 31.60
C SER A 358 -11.31 4.73 32.31
N GLU A 359 -11.22 4.78 33.64
CA GLU A 359 -10.55 3.75 34.44
C GLU A 359 -11.07 2.32 34.18
N LYS A 360 -12.35 2.16 33.77
CA LYS A 360 -12.96 0.85 33.48
C LYS A 360 -13.12 0.54 31.99
N ASN A 361 -12.84 1.53 31.13
CA ASN A 361 -13.01 1.43 29.68
C ASN A 361 -11.70 1.86 29.00
N SER A 362 -10.78 0.90 28.88
CA SER A 362 -9.48 1.14 28.28
C SER A 362 -9.53 0.99 26.76
N TYR A 363 -8.66 1.69 26.06
CA TYR A 363 -8.49 1.65 24.62
C TYR A 363 -7.02 1.42 24.24
N LEU A 364 -6.79 0.60 23.23
CA LEU A 364 -5.52 0.51 22.52
C LEU A 364 -5.79 0.84 21.05
N PHE A 365 -5.16 1.89 20.53
CA PHE A 365 -5.16 2.21 19.11
C PHE A 365 -3.89 1.66 18.49
N ASN A 366 -4.04 0.70 17.59
CA ASN A 366 -2.96 -0.15 17.12
C ASN A 366 -2.33 0.38 15.82
N GLY A 367 -1.77 1.59 15.89
CA GLY A 367 -1.09 2.26 14.78
C GLY A 367 -2.01 2.88 13.73
N ASP A 368 -1.40 3.63 12.81
CA ASP A 368 -2.02 4.23 11.63
C ASP A 368 -3.18 5.17 11.99
N PHE A 369 -2.84 6.17 12.79
CA PHE A 369 -3.76 7.21 13.24
C PHE A 369 -3.96 8.28 12.17
N VAL A 370 -2.88 8.58 11.44
CA VAL A 370 -2.77 9.71 10.51
C VAL A 370 -2.67 9.24 9.07
N ASP A 371 -2.52 10.21 8.17
CA ASP A 371 -2.48 10.07 6.71
C ASP A 371 -3.80 9.60 6.11
N ARG A 372 -3.92 9.76 4.78
CA ARG A 372 -5.08 9.39 3.96
C ARG A 372 -6.29 10.26 4.21
N GLY A 373 -6.95 10.10 5.36
CA GLY A 373 -8.06 10.94 5.76
C GLY A 373 -7.60 12.38 6.02
N SER A 374 -8.47 13.33 5.74
CA SER A 374 -8.16 14.76 5.77
C SER A 374 -8.37 15.42 7.14
N PHE A 375 -8.50 14.62 8.20
CA PHE A 375 -8.66 15.06 9.59
C PHE A 375 -7.66 14.36 10.53
N SER A 376 -6.45 14.11 10.03
CA SER A 376 -5.38 13.44 10.79
C SER A 376 -4.93 14.26 12.00
N VAL A 377 -4.92 15.59 11.87
CA VAL A 377 -4.56 16.50 12.96
C VAL A 377 -5.56 16.40 14.12
N GLU A 378 -6.85 16.31 13.83
CA GLU A 378 -7.89 16.16 14.83
C GLU A 378 -7.81 14.80 15.53
N VAL A 379 -7.60 13.72 14.76
CA VAL A 379 -7.39 12.37 15.31
C VAL A 379 -6.22 12.36 16.28
N ILE A 380 -5.04 12.83 15.87
CA ILE A 380 -3.85 12.71 16.72
C ILE A 380 -3.92 13.62 17.95
N ILE A 381 -4.54 14.81 17.85
CA ILE A 381 -4.80 15.67 19.02
C ILE A 381 -5.73 14.96 20.00
N PHE A 382 -6.80 14.33 19.53
CA PHE A 382 -7.72 13.57 20.39
C PHE A 382 -6.99 12.43 21.10
N LEU A 383 -6.25 11.60 20.35
CA LEU A 383 -5.55 10.43 20.90
C LEU A 383 -4.48 10.84 21.93
N TYR A 384 -3.72 11.89 21.65
CA TYR A 384 -2.69 12.40 22.56
C TYR A 384 -3.31 12.98 23.83
N LEU A 385 -4.40 13.75 23.70
CA LEU A 385 -5.10 14.29 24.86
C LEU A 385 -5.75 13.18 25.68
N ALA A 386 -6.34 12.17 25.04
CA ALA A 386 -6.88 10.99 25.71
C ALA A 386 -5.79 10.20 26.44
N LYS A 387 -4.60 10.05 25.84
CA LYS A 387 -3.43 9.45 26.48
C LYS A 387 -2.96 10.22 27.72
N LEU A 388 -2.92 11.55 27.66
CA LEU A 388 -2.54 12.37 28.80
C LEU A 388 -3.60 12.37 29.91
N THR A 389 -4.88 12.33 29.53
CA THR A 389 -6.00 12.31 30.47
C THR A 389 -6.12 10.95 31.17
N PHE A 390 -5.88 9.86 30.43
CA PHE A 390 -6.00 8.49 30.92
C PHE A 390 -4.73 7.68 30.62
N PRO A 391 -3.60 8.00 31.26
CA PRO A 391 -2.29 7.42 30.93
C PRO A 391 -2.21 5.91 31.12
N ASN A 392 -3.05 5.34 31.99
CA ASN A 392 -3.12 3.91 32.29
C ASN A 392 -4.32 3.21 31.61
N ASN A 393 -5.07 3.90 30.74
CA ASN A 393 -6.23 3.31 30.07
C ASN A 393 -6.26 3.60 28.57
N VAL A 394 -5.47 4.55 28.06
CA VAL A 394 -5.29 4.76 26.62
C VAL A 394 -3.89 4.34 26.23
N TYR A 395 -3.79 3.49 25.23
CA TYR A 395 -2.56 2.89 24.73
C TYR A 395 -2.46 3.14 23.23
N LEU A 396 -1.24 3.39 22.75
CA LEU A 396 -0.96 3.76 21.37
C LEU A 396 0.23 2.93 20.89
N THR A 397 0.04 2.12 19.86
CA THR A 397 1.13 1.40 19.17
C THR A 397 1.56 2.22 17.97
N ARG A 398 2.85 2.21 17.61
CA ARG A 398 3.33 2.79 16.36
C ARG A 398 2.83 1.96 15.17
N GLY A 399 2.26 2.61 14.15
CA GLY A 399 2.01 2.04 12.84
C GLY A 399 3.04 2.48 11.80
N ASN A 400 2.95 1.99 10.58
CA ASN A 400 3.85 2.41 9.51
C ASN A 400 3.58 3.85 9.06
N HIS A 401 2.35 4.36 9.25
CA HIS A 401 2.00 5.76 8.98
C HIS A 401 2.45 6.74 10.07
N GLU A 402 2.97 6.28 11.21
CA GLU A 402 3.70 7.12 12.17
C GLU A 402 5.20 7.21 11.81
N THR A 403 5.49 7.50 10.53
CA THR A 403 6.84 7.64 9.95
C THR A 403 6.94 8.81 8.97
N ASP A 404 8.12 9.41 8.87
CA ASP A 404 8.37 10.60 8.04
C ASP A 404 8.09 10.34 6.56
N ASN A 405 8.45 9.15 6.08
CA ASN A 405 8.30 8.79 4.68
C ASN A 405 6.82 8.69 4.30
N MET A 406 5.99 8.09 5.16
CA MET A 406 4.56 7.99 4.90
C MET A 406 3.88 9.36 4.98
N ASN A 407 4.20 10.15 6.00
CA ASN A 407 3.58 11.47 6.21
C ASN A 407 3.83 12.46 5.08
N LYS A 408 5.01 12.39 4.44
CA LYS A 408 5.35 13.18 3.25
C LYS A 408 4.50 12.82 2.04
N ILE A 409 4.07 11.57 1.95
CA ILE A 409 3.36 11.03 0.79
C ILE A 409 1.86 11.17 0.96
N TYR A 410 1.33 10.72 2.11
CA TYR A 410 -0.09 10.41 2.28
C TYR A 410 -0.89 11.47 3.02
N GLY A 411 -0.27 12.59 3.39
CA GLY A 411 -0.97 13.85 3.61
C GLY A 411 -0.79 14.50 4.97
N PHE A 412 -0.29 13.80 5.99
CA PHE A 412 -0.16 14.37 7.33
C PHE A 412 0.80 15.57 7.37
N LEU A 413 1.92 15.51 6.64
CA LEU A 413 2.82 16.67 6.49
C LEU A 413 2.08 17.86 5.87
N GLY A 414 1.37 17.65 4.76
CA GLY A 414 0.63 18.70 4.08
C GLY A 414 -0.49 19.29 4.94
N GLU A 415 -1.18 18.44 5.72
CA GLU A 415 -2.25 18.86 6.61
C GLU A 415 -1.71 19.73 7.75
N LEU A 416 -0.58 19.36 8.35
CA LEU A 416 0.10 20.18 9.36
C LEU A 416 0.62 21.50 8.81
N GLN A 417 1.14 21.52 7.58
CA GLN A 417 1.59 22.74 6.92
C GLN A 417 0.43 23.70 6.65
N GLU A 418 -0.72 23.20 6.22
CA GLU A 418 -1.93 24.01 5.99
C GLU A 418 -2.52 24.53 7.30
N LYS A 419 -2.67 23.65 8.31
CA LYS A 419 -3.32 24.01 9.58
C LYS A 419 -2.39 24.80 10.50
N TYR A 420 -1.08 24.61 10.42
CA TYR A 420 -0.07 25.23 11.29
C TYR A 420 1.17 25.68 10.50
N ASP A 421 2.27 24.94 10.59
CA ASP A 421 3.50 25.16 9.85
C ASP A 421 4.38 23.90 9.82
N GLU A 422 5.44 23.95 9.01
CA GLU A 422 6.37 22.83 8.80
C GLU A 422 7.03 22.32 10.09
N LYS A 423 7.28 23.20 11.07
CA LYS A 423 7.89 22.79 12.34
C LYS A 423 6.99 21.89 13.17
N MET A 424 5.68 21.95 12.98
CA MET A 424 4.76 21.02 13.64
C MET A 424 4.97 19.58 13.20
N HIS A 425 5.28 19.34 11.92
CA HIS A 425 5.59 17.99 11.45
C HIS A 425 6.83 17.43 12.13
N VAL A 426 7.89 18.24 12.27
CA VAL A 426 9.10 17.82 13.00
C VAL A 426 8.77 17.41 14.44
N LEU A 427 7.92 18.18 15.12
CA LEU A 427 7.52 17.88 16.50
C LEU A 427 6.69 16.59 16.60
N PHE A 428 5.75 16.36 15.68
CA PHE A 428 4.96 15.12 15.66
C PHE A 428 5.79 13.90 15.24
N SER A 429 6.64 14.03 14.23
CA SER A 429 7.61 13.01 13.81
C SER A 429 8.48 12.56 15.00
N ASP A 430 9.02 13.52 15.76
CA ASP A 430 9.78 13.20 16.95
C ASP A 430 8.93 12.47 18.00
N SER A 431 7.66 12.85 18.17
CA SER A 431 6.76 12.15 19.10
C SER A 431 6.44 10.71 18.69
N PHE A 432 6.29 10.44 17.40
CA PHE A 432 6.00 9.11 16.86
C PHE A 432 7.12 8.11 17.13
N LYS A 433 8.38 8.56 17.15
CA LYS A 433 9.55 7.72 17.48
C LYS A 433 9.51 7.16 18.90
N PHE A 434 8.74 7.75 19.82
CA PHE A 434 8.62 7.27 21.20
C PHE A 434 7.48 6.28 21.42
N LEU A 435 6.57 6.10 20.45
CA LEU A 435 5.47 5.15 20.54
C LEU A 435 5.99 3.71 20.71
N PRO A 436 5.44 2.90 21.65
CA PRO A 436 5.73 1.46 21.72
C PRO A 436 5.47 0.74 20.39
N LEU A 437 6.22 -0.33 20.14
CA LEU A 437 6.08 -1.11 18.90
C LEU A 437 5.11 -2.28 19.04
N ALA A 438 4.89 -2.76 20.27
CA ALA A 438 3.99 -3.88 20.53
C ALA A 438 3.50 -3.90 21.98
N TYR A 439 2.43 -4.66 22.20
CA TYR A 439 1.85 -4.92 23.50
C TYR A 439 1.67 -6.43 23.72
N VAL A 440 1.71 -6.86 24.98
CA VAL A 440 1.31 -8.21 25.39
C VAL A 440 0.18 -8.11 26.40
N LEU A 441 -1.00 -8.54 26.01
CA LEU A 441 -2.19 -8.58 26.86
C LEU A 441 -2.28 -9.91 27.60
N ASN A 442 -2.47 -9.84 28.93
CA ASN A 442 -2.63 -10.97 29.84
C ASN A 442 -1.56 -12.05 29.70
N LYS A 443 -0.33 -11.64 29.34
CA LYS A 443 0.83 -12.52 29.06
C LYS A 443 0.55 -13.61 28.00
N ASN A 444 -0.47 -13.43 27.16
CA ASN A 444 -0.97 -14.49 26.29
C ASN A 444 -1.27 -14.02 24.86
N ILE A 445 -1.58 -12.74 24.67
CA ILE A 445 -1.96 -12.18 23.38
C ILE A 445 -0.93 -11.13 22.98
N PHE A 446 -0.28 -11.33 21.84
CA PHE A 446 0.65 -10.36 21.27
C PHE A 446 -0.08 -9.41 20.32
N ILE A 447 0.20 -8.12 20.43
CA ILE A 447 -0.46 -7.07 19.67
C ILE A 447 0.61 -6.20 19.01
N CYS A 448 0.56 -6.07 17.69
CA CYS A 448 1.44 -5.21 16.89
C CYS A 448 0.65 -4.62 15.73
N HIS A 449 1.11 -3.54 15.10
CA HIS A 449 0.39 -2.97 13.95
C HIS A 449 0.48 -3.87 12.71
N GLY A 450 1.71 -4.12 12.25
CA GLY A 450 2.06 -4.94 11.10
C GLY A 450 1.97 -6.43 11.40
N GLY A 451 3.09 -7.11 11.58
CA GLY A 451 3.09 -8.55 11.78
C GLY A 451 4.25 -9.03 12.64
N ILE A 452 4.54 -10.32 12.57
CA ILE A 452 5.63 -10.92 13.35
C ILE A 452 6.98 -10.82 12.63
N PRO A 453 8.11 -10.87 13.36
CA PRO A 453 9.44 -10.73 12.78
C PRO A 453 9.83 -11.86 11.81
N SER A 454 10.67 -11.55 10.83
CA SER A 454 11.17 -12.53 9.82
C SER A 454 12.11 -13.55 10.42
N LYS A 455 12.78 -13.14 11.50
CA LYS A 455 13.70 -13.99 12.23
C LYS A 455 12.89 -14.94 13.12
N THR A 456 12.85 -16.23 12.75
CA THR A 456 11.96 -17.25 13.33
C THR A 456 12.16 -17.53 14.81
N ASP A 457 13.34 -17.22 15.35
CA ASP A 457 13.71 -17.41 16.76
C ASP A 457 13.54 -16.12 17.60
N THR A 458 12.89 -15.08 17.05
CA THR A 458 12.70 -13.81 17.76
C THR A 458 11.79 -13.99 18.99
N THR A 459 12.33 -13.65 20.16
CA THR A 459 11.60 -13.68 21.43
C THR A 459 11.00 -12.33 21.78
N LEU A 460 10.08 -12.29 22.75
CA LEU A 460 9.59 -11.03 23.33
C LEU A 460 10.72 -10.17 23.92
N GLU A 461 11.77 -10.80 24.47
CA GLU A 461 12.94 -10.09 25.01
C GLU A 461 13.75 -9.41 23.90
N ASP A 462 13.83 -10.02 22.72
CA ASP A 462 14.48 -9.40 21.55
C ASP A 462 13.70 -8.16 21.08
N ILE A 463 12.36 -8.22 21.11
CA ILE A 463 11.48 -7.09 20.78
C ILE A 463 11.64 -5.95 21.80
N GLU A 464 11.72 -6.28 23.09
CA GLU A 464 11.90 -5.30 24.16
C GLU A 464 13.22 -4.52 24.03
N LYS A 465 14.27 -5.15 23.51
CA LYS A 465 15.60 -4.56 23.30
C LYS A 465 15.70 -3.66 22.07
N ILE A 466 14.67 -3.58 21.23
CA ILE A 466 14.70 -2.72 20.05
C ILE A 466 14.77 -1.25 20.50
N ASP A 467 15.84 -0.59 20.05
CA ASP A 467 15.93 0.87 20.07
C ASP A 467 14.96 1.45 19.03
N ARG A 468 13.78 1.84 19.52
CA ARG A 468 12.66 2.34 18.69
C ARG A 468 12.74 3.83 18.36
N ILE A 469 13.64 4.59 18.98
CA ILE A 469 13.69 6.06 18.90
C ILE A 469 14.41 6.51 17.61
N LYS A 470 13.90 6.06 16.47
CA LYS A 470 14.41 6.33 15.12
C LYS A 470 13.35 6.02 14.08
N GLU A 471 13.61 6.39 12.84
CA GLU A 471 12.81 5.90 11.71
C GLU A 471 13.12 4.42 11.45
N PRO A 472 12.13 3.60 11.04
CA PRO A 472 12.37 2.22 10.65
C PRO A 472 13.31 2.18 9.43
N LEU A 473 14.16 1.15 9.39
CA LEU A 473 15.03 0.88 8.26
C LEU A 473 14.25 0.16 7.14
N ASP A 474 14.91 -0.12 6.01
CA ASP A 474 14.28 -0.90 4.93
C ASP A 474 14.07 -2.37 5.31
N GLU A 475 14.76 -2.87 6.34
CA GLU A 475 14.69 -4.24 6.85
C GLU A 475 14.89 -4.33 8.37
N GLY A 476 14.44 -5.43 8.96
CA GLY A 476 14.69 -5.80 10.36
C GLY A 476 13.46 -5.72 11.25
N VAL A 477 13.59 -6.22 12.48
CA VAL A 477 12.45 -6.51 13.38
C VAL A 477 11.49 -5.33 13.57
N MET A 478 11.99 -4.09 13.67
CA MET A 478 11.12 -2.92 13.77
C MET A 478 10.27 -2.71 12.51
N THR A 479 10.87 -2.83 11.33
CA THR A 479 10.16 -2.74 10.05
C THR A 479 9.14 -3.85 9.93
N ASP A 480 9.51 -5.06 10.35
CA ASP A 480 8.66 -6.24 10.31
C ASP A 480 7.38 -6.08 11.14
N LEU A 481 7.52 -5.54 12.36
CA LEU A 481 6.42 -5.23 13.27
C LEU A 481 5.46 -4.17 12.74
N LEU A 482 5.90 -3.33 11.79
CA LEU A 482 5.11 -2.26 11.19
C LEU A 482 4.53 -2.62 9.81
N TRP A 483 5.16 -3.55 9.07
CA TRP A 483 4.86 -3.76 7.64
C TRP A 483 4.48 -5.18 7.21
N SER A 484 4.73 -6.19 8.05
CA SER A 484 4.53 -7.59 7.62
C SER A 484 3.05 -7.97 7.62
N ASP A 485 2.64 -8.82 6.68
CA ASP A 485 1.25 -9.28 6.54
C ASP A 485 1.13 -10.81 6.67
N PRO A 486 0.02 -11.35 7.20
CA PRO A 486 -0.24 -12.79 7.15
C PRO A 486 -0.44 -13.27 5.71
N ASN A 487 -0.14 -14.55 5.47
CA ASN A 487 -0.36 -15.23 4.20
C ASN A 487 -0.92 -16.64 4.43
N GLU A 488 -1.77 -17.13 3.53
CA GLU A 488 -2.38 -18.47 3.66
C GLU A 488 -1.36 -19.58 3.45
N GLU A 489 -0.38 -19.36 2.57
CA GLU A 489 0.67 -20.34 2.31
C GLU A 489 1.77 -20.33 3.38
N LYS A 490 2.33 -21.52 3.65
CA LYS A 490 3.39 -21.72 4.63
C LYS A 490 4.69 -21.00 4.28
N GLY A 491 5.48 -20.70 5.31
CA GLY A 491 6.78 -20.05 5.21
C GLY A 491 6.71 -18.54 5.05
N PHE A 492 7.85 -17.94 4.71
CA PHE A 492 7.92 -16.52 4.35
C PHE A 492 7.84 -16.34 2.84
N LYS A 493 7.20 -15.26 2.41
CA LYS A 493 7.25 -14.76 1.04
C LYS A 493 7.59 -13.28 1.00
N PRO A 494 8.10 -12.76 -0.13
CA PRO A 494 8.21 -11.33 -0.34
C PRO A 494 6.89 -10.62 -0.02
N SER A 495 6.96 -9.45 0.60
CA SER A 495 5.76 -8.68 0.89
C SER A 495 5.14 -8.18 -0.40
N LYS A 496 3.82 -8.32 -0.52
CA LYS A 496 3.03 -7.66 -1.56
C LYS A 496 3.19 -6.15 -1.54
N ARG A 497 3.58 -5.58 -0.39
CA ARG A 497 3.85 -4.15 -0.21
C ARG A 497 5.22 -3.72 -0.68
N GLY A 498 6.14 -4.63 -0.99
CA GLY A 498 7.52 -4.32 -1.38
C GLY A 498 8.46 -3.93 -0.22
N ILE A 499 7.96 -3.98 1.02
CA ILE A 499 8.70 -3.80 2.28
C ILE A 499 8.14 -4.76 3.34
N GLY A 500 9.00 -5.28 4.21
CA GLY A 500 8.68 -6.40 5.09
C GLY A 500 8.49 -7.71 4.30
N PHE A 501 7.70 -8.62 4.83
CA PHE A 501 7.41 -9.92 4.21
C PHE A 501 6.01 -10.37 4.58
N SER A 502 5.55 -11.41 3.89
CA SER A 502 4.35 -12.12 4.28
C SER A 502 4.68 -13.46 4.93
N PHE A 503 3.88 -13.88 5.90
CA PHE A 503 4.19 -15.04 6.75
C PHE A 503 3.01 -16.01 6.90
N GLY A 504 3.32 -17.30 6.78
CA GLY A 504 2.36 -18.40 6.86
C GLY A 504 1.95 -18.82 8.27
N THR A 505 1.05 -19.80 8.33
CA THR A 505 0.53 -20.34 9.60
C THR A 505 1.59 -21.01 10.43
N ASP A 506 2.54 -21.70 9.81
CA ASP A 506 3.68 -22.34 10.48
C ASP A 506 4.58 -21.33 11.19
N ILE A 507 4.78 -20.15 10.61
CA ILE A 507 5.55 -19.07 11.23
C ILE A 507 4.78 -18.50 12.44
N THR A 508 3.47 -18.30 12.28
CA THR A 508 2.57 -17.86 13.37
C THR A 508 2.60 -18.84 14.54
N GLU A 509 2.38 -20.13 14.26
CA GLU A 509 2.41 -21.21 15.25
C GLU A 509 3.75 -21.27 16.00
N ASN A 510 4.87 -21.14 15.27
CA ASN A 510 6.19 -21.14 15.88
C ASN A 510 6.42 -19.92 16.78
N PHE A 511 6.10 -18.70 16.32
CA PHE A 511 6.25 -17.49 17.12
C PHE A 511 5.44 -17.53 18.41
N LEU A 512 4.19 -17.99 18.34
CA LEU A 512 3.33 -18.18 19.50
C LEU A 512 3.91 -19.21 20.47
N LYS A 513 4.40 -20.34 19.95
CA LYS A 513 4.98 -21.42 20.76
C LYS A 513 6.24 -21.00 21.52
N ILE A 514 7.20 -20.35 20.85
CA ILE A 514 8.47 -19.97 21.50
C ILE A 514 8.27 -18.89 22.57
N ASN A 515 7.24 -18.05 22.42
CA ASN A 515 6.93 -16.96 23.34
C ASN A 515 5.85 -17.33 24.37
N ASN A 516 5.34 -18.57 24.36
CA ASN A 516 4.26 -19.03 25.23
C ASN A 516 3.00 -18.13 25.17
N LEU A 517 2.58 -17.85 23.94
CA LEU A 517 1.40 -17.05 23.61
C LEU A 517 0.37 -17.92 22.87
N SER A 518 -0.88 -17.46 22.77
CA SER A 518 -1.93 -18.17 22.04
C SER A 518 -2.53 -17.41 20.87
N LEU A 519 -2.33 -16.08 20.79
CA LEU A 519 -3.03 -15.23 19.82
C LEU A 519 -2.18 -14.02 19.41
N ILE A 520 -2.27 -13.66 18.14
CA ILE A 520 -1.77 -12.40 17.59
C ILE A 520 -2.96 -11.50 17.23
N ILE A 521 -2.87 -10.22 17.54
CA ILE A 521 -3.79 -9.19 17.04
C ILE A 521 -2.98 -8.17 16.27
N ARG A 522 -3.44 -7.87 15.05
CA ARG A 522 -2.82 -6.91 14.16
C ARG A 522 -3.83 -6.07 13.39
N SER A 523 -3.36 -5.08 12.65
CA SER A 523 -4.21 -4.15 11.90
C SER A 523 -3.77 -4.02 10.43
N HIS A 524 -3.40 -2.85 9.90
CA HIS A 524 -2.63 -2.59 8.66
C HIS A 524 -3.26 -3.04 7.32
N GLU A 525 -4.23 -3.95 7.34
CA GLU A 525 -4.96 -4.44 6.18
C GLU A 525 -6.45 -4.17 6.35
N VAL A 526 -7.03 -3.50 5.35
CA VAL A 526 -8.46 -3.33 5.21
C VAL A 526 -9.14 -4.70 5.17
N ARG A 527 -10.24 -4.85 5.91
CA ARG A 527 -11.11 -6.03 5.88
C ARG A 527 -12.55 -5.58 5.65
N ASP A 528 -13.27 -6.29 4.78
CA ASP A 528 -14.64 -5.90 4.37
C ASP A 528 -15.59 -5.75 5.57
N GLU A 529 -15.50 -6.64 6.55
CA GLU A 529 -16.31 -6.61 7.78
C GLU A 529 -15.60 -5.86 8.94
N GLY A 530 -14.51 -5.14 8.64
CA GLY A 530 -13.68 -4.44 9.62
C GLY A 530 -12.76 -5.35 10.44
N TYR A 531 -12.92 -6.68 10.37
CA TYR A 531 -12.00 -7.63 10.98
C TYR A 531 -12.00 -8.98 10.24
N SER A 532 -10.97 -9.79 10.49
CA SER A 532 -10.89 -11.19 10.08
C SER A 532 -10.21 -12.04 11.14
N LEU A 533 -10.63 -13.30 11.26
CA LEU A 533 -9.96 -14.33 12.05
C LEU A 533 -9.28 -15.29 11.08
N GLU A 534 -7.95 -15.34 11.14
CA GLU A 534 -7.08 -15.98 10.16
C GLU A 534 -6.16 -17.01 10.85
N GLN A 535 -5.33 -17.70 10.06
CA GLN A 535 -4.24 -18.56 10.56
C GLN A 535 -4.73 -19.59 11.60
N ASN A 536 -5.75 -20.37 11.24
CA ASN A 536 -6.38 -21.37 12.13
C ASN A 536 -6.93 -20.79 13.45
N GLY A 537 -7.36 -19.52 13.45
CA GLY A 537 -7.91 -18.86 14.63
C GLY A 537 -6.86 -18.28 15.57
N GLN A 538 -5.61 -18.18 15.14
CA GLN A 538 -4.49 -17.70 15.94
C GLN A 538 -4.09 -16.25 15.64
N LEU A 539 -4.72 -15.62 14.64
CA LEU A 539 -4.46 -14.24 14.27
C LEU A 539 -5.76 -13.49 13.99
N TYR A 540 -5.96 -12.36 14.65
CA TYR A 540 -6.99 -11.37 14.28
C TYR A 540 -6.35 -10.21 13.52
N THR A 541 -6.96 -9.84 12.40
CA THR A 541 -6.75 -8.54 11.77
C THR A 541 -7.95 -7.65 12.10
N VAL A 542 -7.74 -6.44 12.61
CA VAL A 542 -8.80 -5.46 12.91
C VAL A 542 -8.50 -4.12 12.24
N PHE A 543 -9.52 -3.50 11.66
CA PHE A 543 -9.42 -2.25 10.92
C PHE A 543 -10.58 -1.32 11.32
N SER A 544 -10.27 -0.11 11.78
CA SER A 544 -11.26 0.80 12.42
C SER A 544 -11.63 2.01 11.56
N ALA A 545 -11.22 2.04 10.28
CA ALA A 545 -11.61 3.07 9.32
C ALA A 545 -12.68 2.52 8.36
N PRO A 546 -13.99 2.71 8.64
CA PRO A 546 -15.06 2.29 7.74
C PRO A 546 -15.05 3.13 6.45
N ASN A 547 -15.54 2.58 5.34
CA ASN A 547 -15.52 3.16 4.00
C ASN A 547 -14.19 3.86 3.70
N TYR A 548 -13.10 3.13 3.90
CA TYR A 548 -11.75 3.67 3.89
C TYR A 548 -11.48 4.51 2.63
N CYS A 549 -10.92 5.70 2.82
CA CYS A 549 -10.66 6.70 1.78
C CYS A 549 -11.90 7.13 0.97
N ASP A 550 -13.11 7.02 1.54
CA ASP A 550 -14.40 7.33 0.92
C ASP A 550 -14.78 6.45 -0.28
N ILE A 551 -14.06 5.34 -0.50
CA ILE A 551 -14.20 4.51 -1.72
C ILE A 551 -14.29 3.01 -1.45
N MET A 552 -13.71 2.51 -0.36
CA MET A 552 -13.55 1.06 -0.16
C MET A 552 -14.83 0.37 0.31
N LYS A 553 -15.79 1.11 0.90
CA LYS A 553 -17.09 0.60 1.40
C LYS A 553 -17.02 -0.55 2.40
N ASN A 554 -15.85 -0.79 3.00
CA ASN A 554 -15.68 -1.73 4.09
C ASN A 554 -16.37 -1.21 5.37
N LYS A 555 -16.74 -2.10 6.28
CA LYS A 555 -17.07 -1.74 7.66
C LYS A 555 -15.79 -1.46 8.46
N GLY A 556 -15.94 -0.75 9.58
CA GLY A 556 -14.95 -0.67 10.63
C GLY A 556 -15.28 -1.66 11.74
N ALA A 557 -14.27 -2.09 12.51
CA ALA A 557 -14.49 -2.87 13.71
C ALA A 557 -13.52 -2.48 14.83
N PHE A 558 -13.87 -2.89 16.06
CA PHE A 558 -12.96 -2.93 17.20
C PHE A 558 -13.17 -4.23 17.99
N LEU A 559 -12.11 -4.67 18.69
CA LEU A 559 -12.10 -5.90 19.46
C LEU A 559 -12.20 -5.58 20.95
N LYS A 560 -13.19 -6.13 21.66
CA LYS A 560 -13.40 -5.87 23.08
C LYS A 560 -13.04 -7.08 23.93
N PHE A 561 -12.06 -6.90 24.80
CA PHE A 561 -11.62 -7.86 25.80
C PHE A 561 -12.15 -7.47 27.18
N LYS A 562 -12.46 -8.47 27.99
CA LYS A 562 -12.85 -8.30 29.39
C LYS A 562 -12.08 -9.29 30.26
N GLY A 563 -11.45 -8.80 31.32
CA GLY A 563 -10.63 -9.59 32.22
C GLY A 563 -9.62 -10.47 31.47
N ASN A 564 -9.59 -11.75 31.82
CA ASN A 564 -8.67 -12.74 31.25
C ASN A 564 -9.17 -13.45 29.97
N SER A 565 -10.21 -12.93 29.32
CA SER A 565 -10.73 -13.55 28.08
C SER A 565 -9.65 -13.62 27.00
N ILE A 566 -9.57 -14.77 26.33
CA ILE A 566 -8.65 -15.00 25.20
C ILE A 566 -9.34 -14.62 23.87
N LYS A 567 -10.68 -14.58 23.85
CA LYS A 567 -11.47 -14.24 22.67
C LYS A 567 -12.10 -12.85 22.84
N PRO A 568 -11.97 -11.97 21.85
CA PRO A 568 -12.67 -10.70 21.86
C PRO A 568 -14.16 -10.86 21.52
N GLU A 569 -14.97 -9.94 22.01
CA GLU A 569 -16.21 -9.55 21.32
C GLU A 569 -15.83 -8.63 20.15
N CYS A 570 -16.14 -9.05 18.91
CA CYS A 570 -15.92 -8.24 17.72
C CYS A 570 -17.13 -7.35 17.47
N VAL A 571 -16.95 -6.03 17.49
CA VAL A 571 -18.01 -5.07 17.24
C VAL A 571 -17.74 -4.35 15.94
N THR A 572 -18.67 -4.43 14.99
CA THR A 572 -18.58 -3.78 13.67
C THR A 572 -19.44 -2.52 13.60
N PHE A 573 -19.03 -1.55 12.80
CA PHE A 573 -19.75 -0.30 12.56
C PHE A 573 -19.53 0.20 11.12
N THR A 574 -20.43 1.06 10.65
CA THR A 574 -20.31 1.72 9.34
C THR A 574 -19.85 3.16 9.51
N GLU A 575 -19.45 3.77 8.41
CA GLU A 575 -19.01 5.16 8.32
C GLU A 575 -20.13 6.13 8.73
N VAL A 576 -19.71 7.30 9.21
CA VAL A 576 -20.61 8.43 9.47
C VAL A 576 -20.31 9.60 8.55
N GLU A 577 -21.28 10.50 8.40
CA GLU A 577 -21.08 11.73 7.63
C GLU A 577 -19.95 12.59 8.23
N HIS A 578 -19.11 13.11 7.34
CA HIS A 578 -18.05 14.07 7.66
C HIS A 578 -18.12 15.27 6.69
N PRO A 579 -17.48 16.41 7.02
CA PRO A 579 -17.40 17.55 6.12
C PRO A 579 -16.80 17.17 4.77
N ASN A 580 -17.24 17.86 3.72
CA ASN A 580 -16.83 17.61 2.34
C ASN A 580 -15.38 18.07 2.08
N VAL A 581 -14.43 17.30 2.62
CA VAL A 581 -12.99 17.44 2.45
C VAL A 581 -12.51 16.06 1.98
N PRO A 582 -12.15 15.90 0.69
CA PRO A 582 -11.87 14.58 0.14
C PRO A 582 -10.63 13.96 0.80
N SER A 583 -10.62 12.63 0.89
CA SER A 583 -9.40 11.89 1.22
C SER A 583 -8.22 12.28 0.32
N LEU A 584 -7.00 12.23 0.88
CA LEU A 584 -5.74 12.62 0.24
C LEU A 584 -5.66 14.08 -0.22
N LYS A 585 -6.52 14.99 0.26
CA LYS A 585 -6.48 16.42 -0.08
C LYS A 585 -5.09 17.04 0.11
N TYR A 586 -4.42 16.65 1.19
CA TYR A 586 -3.12 17.19 1.59
C TYR A 586 -1.93 16.31 1.17
N ALA A 587 -2.18 15.20 0.47
CA ALA A 587 -1.12 14.34 -0.05
C ALA A 587 -0.27 15.11 -1.06
N HIS A 588 1.03 14.83 -1.11
CA HIS A 588 1.94 15.62 -1.93
C HIS A 588 1.65 15.42 -3.43
N ASN A 589 1.62 16.51 -4.21
CA ASN A 589 1.19 16.53 -5.62
C ASN A 589 1.91 15.52 -6.54
N LEU A 590 3.16 15.17 -6.22
CA LEU A 590 3.93 14.12 -6.91
C LEU A 590 3.23 12.74 -6.84
N TYR A 591 2.48 12.49 -5.78
CA TYR A 591 1.78 11.24 -5.49
C TYR A 591 0.28 11.33 -5.80
N GLN A 592 -0.27 12.55 -5.92
CA GLN A 592 -1.60 12.77 -6.48
C GLN A 592 -1.64 12.32 -7.95
N ASN A 593 -2.75 11.70 -8.37
CA ASN A 593 -2.97 11.17 -9.72
C ASN A 593 -2.02 10.03 -10.15
N ILE A 594 -1.38 9.33 -9.18
CA ILE A 594 -0.90 7.96 -9.38
C ILE A 594 -2.12 7.05 -9.28
#